data_AF-A0A0L0HI15-F1
#
_entry.id   AF-A0A0L0HI15-F1
#
_cell.length_a   1.000
_cell.length_b   1.000
_cell.length_c   1.000
_cell.angle_alpha   90.00
_cell.angle_beta   90.00
_cell.angle_gamma   90.00
#
_symmetry.space_group_name_H-M   'P 1'
#
loop_
_entity.id
_entity.type
_entity.pdbx_description
1 polymer ?
#
loop_
_entity_poly.entity_id
_entity_poly.type
_entity_poly.pdbx_seq_one_letter_code
_entity_poly.pdbx_strand_id
1 'polypeptide(L)'
;MLIPVPQTDRQLFLAASYVLDMFVFYEYATTWKRPPPPMRRPHTEKTALSRWMLWIHIIGGFAELYGGLFALLLPRHWRSAYHFTQLTFLSAAIIQVPTSLFFVPSVAGVKTLMHPGYICVSAMHMYVAVSGLWQMYTGTAFPTDQLEATVAILHTYAWVRMFYWLLKYLVGDERKLLTTVIYTFSVTMAGLLTVSHVFGPKGNGLLVSGWVLWGAIGTKWLGVYRKEMEGMTGSTGRIIRAQTRRGSRRVSTLHISFPGPIRRERLRSKTSSVRHSPIDTVAPELPLPSPASSPTGIDSAVDVRPTKPFDEIPPS
;
A
#
# COMPACT_ATOMS: atom_id res chain seq x y z
N MET A 1 4.15 -23.65 13.68
CA MET A 1 2.94 -24.23 14.31
C MET A 1 1.88 -23.14 14.34
N LEU A 2 0.83 -23.25 13.53
CA LEU A 2 -0.31 -22.32 13.53
C LEU A 2 -1.20 -22.64 14.74
N ILE A 3 -1.78 -21.62 15.38
CA ILE A 3 -2.68 -21.82 16.53
C ILE A 3 -4.10 -22.02 15.98
N PRO A 4 -4.86 -23.02 16.45
CA PRO A 4 -6.24 -23.21 16.01
C PRO A 4 -7.08 -22.01 16.45
N VAL A 5 -7.71 -21.33 15.48
CA VAL A 5 -8.77 -20.34 15.70
C VAL A 5 -10.07 -21.02 15.29
N PRO A 6 -11.21 -20.79 15.97
CA PRO A 6 -12.48 -21.39 15.59
C PRO A 6 -12.77 -21.20 14.09
N GLN A 7 -13.21 -22.27 13.43
CA GLN A 7 -13.38 -22.27 11.97
C GLN A 7 -14.37 -21.20 11.48
N THR A 8 -15.41 -20.93 12.26
CA THR A 8 -16.41 -19.88 11.97
C THR A 8 -15.79 -18.49 11.91
N ASP A 9 -14.87 -18.18 12.84
CA ASP A 9 -14.23 -16.87 12.94
C ASP A 9 -13.25 -16.66 11.78
N ARG A 10 -12.59 -17.74 11.33
CA ARG A 10 -11.72 -17.74 10.13
C ARG A 10 -12.49 -17.43 8.87
N GLN A 11 -13.61 -18.13 8.65
CA GLN A 11 -14.43 -17.91 7.47
C GLN A 11 -15.02 -16.49 7.43
N LEU A 12 -15.48 -15.98 8.58
CA LEU A 12 -16.00 -14.61 8.67
C LEU A 12 -14.90 -13.58 8.36
N PHE A 13 -13.70 -13.76 8.93
CA PHE A 13 -12.56 -12.87 8.68
C PHE A 13 -12.17 -12.85 7.20
N LEU A 14 -12.06 -14.02 6.57
CA LEU A 14 -11.72 -14.12 5.15
C LEU A 14 -12.81 -13.51 4.27
N ALA A 15 -14.09 -13.79 4.54
CA ALA A 15 -15.20 -13.20 3.81
C ALA A 15 -15.21 -11.66 3.93
N ALA A 16 -15.05 -11.13 5.13
CA ALA A 16 -14.95 -9.69 5.37
C ALA A 16 -13.75 -9.07 4.62
N SER A 17 -12.63 -9.80 4.57
CA SER A 17 -11.43 -9.38 3.86
C SER A 17 -11.66 -9.28 2.35
N TYR A 18 -12.30 -10.28 1.73
CA TYR A 18 -12.65 -10.22 0.30
C TYR A 18 -13.62 -9.08 -0.02
N VAL A 19 -14.63 -8.87 0.81
CA VAL A 19 -15.56 -7.73 0.67
C VAL A 19 -14.78 -6.41 0.75
N LEU A 20 -13.83 -6.31 1.67
CA LEU A 20 -13.02 -5.12 1.85
C LEU A 20 -12.12 -4.85 0.63
N ASP A 21 -11.56 -5.88 0.01
CA ASP A 21 -10.81 -5.72 -1.24
C ASP A 21 -11.70 -5.20 -2.38
N MET A 22 -12.96 -5.63 -2.47
CA MET A 22 -13.92 -5.06 -3.43
C MET A 22 -14.11 -3.55 -3.21
N PHE A 23 -14.21 -3.11 -1.94
CA PHE A 23 -14.28 -1.68 -1.62
C PHE A 23 -13.00 -0.94 -2.01
N VAL A 24 -11.84 -1.52 -1.74
CA VAL A 24 -10.54 -0.92 -2.13
C VAL A 24 -10.44 -0.81 -3.65
N PHE A 25 -10.80 -1.84 -4.41
CA PHE A 25 -10.82 -1.79 -5.87
C PHE A 25 -11.81 -0.75 -6.42
N TYR A 26 -13.02 -0.69 -5.86
CA TYR A 26 -14.00 0.32 -6.22
C TYR A 26 -13.49 1.74 -5.96
N GLU A 27 -12.85 1.96 -4.81
CA GLU A 27 -12.23 3.23 -4.48
C GLU A 27 -11.16 3.60 -5.50
N TYR A 28 -10.25 2.67 -5.84
CA TYR A 28 -9.23 2.91 -6.86
C TYR A 28 -9.83 3.23 -8.24
N ALA A 29 -10.87 2.51 -8.64
CA ALA A 29 -11.55 2.72 -9.92
C ALA A 29 -12.21 4.11 -10.00
N THR A 30 -12.83 4.57 -8.90
CA THR A 30 -13.57 5.84 -8.86
C THR A 30 -12.69 7.06 -8.56
N THR A 31 -11.58 6.88 -7.82
CA THR A 31 -10.71 7.98 -7.37
C THR A 31 -9.35 8.04 -8.07
N TRP A 32 -9.14 7.30 -9.15
CA TRP A 32 -7.88 7.17 -9.92
C TRP A 32 -7.11 8.50 -10.18
N LYS A 33 -7.82 9.64 -10.25
CA LYS A 33 -7.22 10.97 -10.42
C LYS A 33 -6.40 11.46 -9.20
N ARG A 34 -6.54 10.83 -8.02
CA ARG A 34 -5.79 11.15 -6.80
C ARG A 34 -5.34 9.85 -6.14
N PRO A 35 -4.10 9.38 -6.36
CA PRO A 35 -3.63 8.16 -5.73
C PRO A 35 -3.76 8.31 -4.22
N PRO A 36 -4.32 7.32 -3.54
CA PRO A 36 -4.59 7.49 -2.13
C PRO A 36 -3.29 7.53 -1.31
N PRO A 37 -3.23 8.32 -0.23
CA PRO A 37 -2.04 8.40 0.61
C PRO A 37 -1.68 7.02 1.20
N PRO A 38 -0.38 6.71 1.38
CA PRO A 38 0.78 7.59 1.21
C PRO A 38 1.44 7.50 -0.18
N MET A 39 0.74 7.00 -1.22
CA MET A 39 1.23 6.99 -2.61
C MET A 39 1.27 8.42 -3.20
N ARG A 40 1.95 9.36 -2.54
CA ARG A 40 2.53 10.49 -3.27
C ARG A 40 3.62 9.89 -4.16
N ARG A 41 3.58 10.28 -5.43
CA ARG A 41 4.28 9.65 -6.56
C ARG A 41 5.81 9.79 -6.70
N PRO A 42 6.64 10.42 -5.82
CA PRO A 42 7.97 10.79 -6.29
C PRO A 42 9.03 9.68 -6.30
N HIS A 43 8.76 8.40 -6.01
CA HIS A 43 9.82 7.36 -6.05
C HIS A 43 9.51 6.10 -6.87
N THR A 44 8.28 5.60 -6.88
CA THR A 44 7.92 4.38 -7.63
C THR A 44 7.79 4.60 -9.14
N GLU A 45 7.60 5.84 -9.60
CA GLU A 45 7.49 6.17 -11.03
C GLU A 45 8.82 6.66 -11.66
N LYS A 46 9.88 6.84 -10.85
CA LYS A 46 11.13 7.46 -11.33
C LYS A 46 11.92 6.60 -12.32
N THR A 47 11.76 5.27 -12.29
CA THR A 47 12.49 4.36 -13.17
C THR A 47 11.56 3.40 -13.91
N ALA A 48 11.97 2.96 -15.10
CA ALA A 48 11.24 1.92 -15.84
C ALA A 48 11.15 0.61 -15.04
N LEU A 49 12.21 0.25 -14.30
CA LEU A 49 12.24 -0.92 -13.44
C LEU A 49 11.17 -0.86 -12.35
N SER A 50 11.03 0.27 -11.65
CA SER A 50 10.02 0.43 -10.60
C SER A 50 8.59 0.33 -11.14
N ARG A 51 8.33 0.81 -12.36
CA ARG A 51 7.02 0.64 -13.03
C ARG A 51 6.75 -0.81 -13.38
N TRP A 52 7.73 -1.52 -13.94
CA TRP A 52 7.61 -2.95 -14.25
C TRP A 52 7.39 -3.79 -12.99
N MET A 53 8.17 -3.56 -11.94
CA MET A 53 8.00 -4.24 -10.66
C MET A 53 6.62 -4.00 -10.05
N LEU A 54 6.05 -2.80 -10.24
CA LEU A 54 4.71 -2.49 -9.75
C LEU A 54 3.65 -3.27 -10.52
N TRP A 55 3.77 -3.37 -11.85
CA TRP A 55 2.87 -4.19 -12.66
C TRP A 55 2.95 -5.67 -12.27
N ILE A 56 4.17 -6.20 -12.11
CA ILE A 56 4.39 -7.59 -11.68
C ILE A 56 3.76 -7.82 -10.30
N HIS A 57 3.94 -6.89 -9.37
CA HIS A 57 3.32 -6.94 -8.03
C HIS A 57 1.80 -6.96 -8.11
N ILE A 58 1.19 -6.08 -8.91
CA ILE A 58 -0.26 -6.01 -9.06
C ILE A 58 -0.80 -7.31 -9.67
N ILE A 59 -0.18 -7.81 -10.75
CA ILE A 59 -0.58 -9.05 -11.41
C ILE A 59 -0.43 -10.25 -10.47
N GLY A 60 0.69 -10.31 -9.73
CA GLY A 60 0.93 -11.34 -8.72
C GLY A 60 -0.13 -11.33 -7.63
N GLY A 61 -0.44 -10.16 -7.09
CA GLY A 61 -1.49 -9.99 -6.08
C GLY A 61 -2.87 -10.41 -6.58
N PHE A 62 -3.22 -10.10 -7.83
CA PHE A 62 -4.47 -10.59 -8.43
C PHE A 62 -4.49 -12.11 -8.59
N ALA A 63 -3.41 -12.70 -9.10
CA ALA A 63 -3.31 -14.16 -9.23
C ALA A 63 -3.45 -14.86 -7.87
N GLU A 64 -2.84 -14.28 -6.84
CA GLU A 64 -2.93 -14.78 -5.46
C GLU A 64 -4.35 -14.65 -4.89
N LEU A 65 -4.98 -13.49 -5.08
CA LEU A 65 -6.31 -13.20 -4.56
C LEU A 65 -7.39 -14.09 -5.18
N TYR A 66 -7.40 -14.20 -6.52
CA TYR A 66 -8.34 -15.05 -7.24
C TYR A 66 -8.02 -16.53 -7.05
N GLY A 67 -6.73 -16.91 -7.08
CA GLY A 67 -6.30 -18.26 -6.77
C GLY A 67 -6.80 -18.70 -5.40
N GLY A 68 -6.61 -17.86 -4.38
CA GLY A 68 -7.06 -18.13 -3.03
C GLY A 68 -8.57 -18.27 -2.94
N LEU A 69 -9.30 -17.40 -3.64
CA LEU A 69 -10.77 -17.41 -3.63
C LEU A 69 -11.31 -18.71 -4.23
N PHE A 70 -10.84 -19.09 -5.42
CA PHE A 70 -11.28 -20.31 -6.07
C PHE A 70 -10.83 -21.56 -5.31
N ALA A 71 -9.61 -21.56 -4.74
CA ALA A 71 -9.13 -22.66 -3.91
C ALA A 71 -9.99 -22.89 -2.65
N LEU A 72 -10.49 -21.81 -2.04
CA LEU A 72 -11.35 -21.89 -0.85
C LEU A 72 -12.80 -22.29 -1.18
N LEU A 73 -13.31 -21.94 -2.36
CA LEU A 73 -14.69 -22.23 -2.77
C LEU A 73 -14.86 -23.62 -3.39
N LEU A 74 -13.82 -24.16 -4.03
CA LEU A 74 -13.90 -25.45 -4.71
C LEU A 74 -13.80 -26.63 -3.72
N PRO A 75 -14.50 -27.73 -3.98
CA PRO A 75 -14.33 -28.95 -3.18
C PRO A 75 -12.88 -29.45 -3.23
N ARG A 76 -12.31 -29.76 -2.06
CA ARG A 76 -10.88 -30.11 -1.92
C ARG A 76 -10.42 -31.32 -2.72
N HIS A 77 -11.34 -32.24 -3.03
CA HIS A 77 -11.05 -33.42 -3.84
C HIS A 77 -10.96 -33.10 -5.35
N TRP A 78 -11.29 -31.88 -5.77
CA TRP A 78 -11.19 -31.48 -7.17
C TRP A 78 -9.76 -31.09 -7.53
N ARG A 79 -9.28 -31.59 -8.67
CA ARG A 79 -7.96 -31.25 -9.22
C ARG A 79 -7.78 -29.74 -9.40
N SER A 80 -8.85 -29.02 -9.75
CA SER A 80 -8.82 -27.57 -9.89
C SER A 80 -8.53 -26.85 -8.58
N ALA A 81 -9.05 -27.32 -7.44
CA ALA A 81 -8.76 -26.73 -6.13
C ALA A 81 -7.26 -26.80 -5.81
N TYR A 82 -6.62 -27.93 -6.15
CA TYR A 82 -5.17 -28.10 -6.00
C TYR A 82 -4.40 -27.10 -6.88
N HIS A 83 -4.77 -26.94 -8.16
CA HIS A 83 -4.12 -26.00 -9.06
C HIS A 83 -4.24 -24.54 -8.60
N PHE A 84 -5.42 -24.12 -8.15
CA PHE A 84 -5.61 -22.77 -7.61
C PHE A 84 -4.84 -22.56 -6.30
N THR A 85 -4.72 -23.59 -5.46
CA THR A 85 -3.89 -23.54 -4.25
C THR A 85 -2.41 -23.36 -4.61
N GLN A 86 -1.90 -24.12 -5.60
CA GLN A 86 -0.54 -23.96 -6.09
C GLN A 86 -0.31 -22.56 -6.66
N LEU A 87 -1.24 -22.07 -7.49
CA LEU A 87 -1.17 -20.72 -8.06
C LEU A 87 -1.02 -19.67 -6.94
N THR A 88 -1.85 -19.78 -5.90
CA THR A 88 -1.84 -18.87 -4.74
C THR A 88 -0.48 -18.86 -4.04
N PHE A 89 0.07 -20.03 -3.70
CA PHE A 89 1.34 -20.06 -2.99
C PHE A 89 2.52 -19.66 -3.88
N LEU A 90 2.51 -20.03 -5.17
CA LEU A 90 3.57 -19.65 -6.10
C LEU A 90 3.56 -18.15 -6.37
N SER A 91 2.38 -17.55 -6.57
CA SER A 91 2.27 -16.10 -6.73
C SER A 91 2.74 -15.38 -5.47
N ALA A 92 2.36 -15.85 -4.28
CA ALA A 92 2.84 -15.28 -3.01
C ALA A 92 4.37 -15.34 -2.88
N ALA A 93 4.96 -16.53 -3.07
CA ALA A 93 6.37 -16.77 -2.82
C ALA A 93 7.31 -16.17 -3.89
N ILE A 94 6.97 -16.28 -5.17
CA ILE A 94 7.87 -15.92 -6.27
C ILE A 94 7.65 -14.49 -6.74
N ILE A 95 6.42 -13.98 -6.61
CA ILE A 95 6.04 -12.68 -7.17
C ILE A 95 5.75 -11.68 -6.06
N GLN A 96 4.77 -11.96 -5.21
CA GLN A 96 4.19 -10.97 -4.30
C GLN A 96 5.16 -10.55 -3.21
N VAL A 97 5.77 -11.51 -2.51
CA VAL A 97 6.73 -11.18 -1.44
C VAL A 97 7.99 -10.51 -2.00
N PRO A 98 8.67 -11.03 -3.05
CA PRO A 98 9.86 -10.38 -3.59
C PRO A 98 9.61 -8.95 -4.08
N THR A 99 8.51 -8.74 -4.80
CA THR A 99 8.16 -7.38 -5.26
C THR A 99 7.75 -6.47 -4.11
N SER A 100 7.08 -6.98 -3.07
CA SER A 100 6.80 -6.21 -1.85
C SER A 100 8.09 -5.72 -1.19
N LEU A 101 9.06 -6.62 -1.01
CA LEU A 101 10.36 -6.30 -0.41
C LEU A 101 11.15 -5.27 -1.24
N PHE A 102 11.06 -5.33 -2.57
CA PHE A 102 11.62 -4.31 -3.46
C PHE A 102 11.02 -2.92 -3.18
N PHE A 103 9.72 -2.83 -2.86
CA PHE A 103 9.04 -1.58 -2.56
C PHE A 103 9.15 -1.10 -1.11
N VAL A 104 9.52 -1.97 -0.15
CA VAL A 104 9.65 -1.59 1.28
C VAL A 104 10.44 -0.29 1.48
N PRO A 105 11.62 -0.06 0.87
CA PRO A 105 12.38 1.18 1.06
C PRO A 105 11.69 2.44 0.53
N SER A 106 10.70 2.28 -0.37
CA SER A 106 9.98 3.37 -1.03
C SER A 106 8.72 3.81 -0.29
N VAL A 107 8.24 3.06 0.71
CA VAL A 107 7.02 3.37 1.46
C VAL A 107 7.24 4.63 2.31
N ALA A 108 6.44 5.67 2.07
CA ALA A 108 6.47 6.91 2.86
C ALA A 108 5.77 6.72 4.21
N GLY A 109 6.40 7.20 5.29
CA GLY A 109 5.96 7.00 6.68
C GLY A 109 7.05 7.41 7.67
N VAL A 110 6.89 7.10 8.96
CA VAL A 110 8.02 7.07 9.91
C VAL A 110 8.92 5.89 9.49
N LYS A 111 9.70 6.10 8.42
CA LYS A 111 10.38 5.05 7.62
C LYS A 111 11.10 4.03 8.48
N THR A 112 11.72 4.49 9.56
CA THR A 112 12.44 3.64 10.48
C THR A 112 11.51 2.67 11.20
N LEU A 113 10.38 3.09 11.75
CA LEU A 113 9.54 2.23 12.60
C LEU A 113 8.74 1.17 11.82
N MET A 114 8.41 1.43 10.56
CA MET A 114 7.50 0.57 9.79
C MET A 114 8.22 -0.53 8.99
N HIS A 115 9.46 -0.30 8.57
CA HIS A 115 10.23 -1.30 7.79
C HIS A 115 10.27 -2.71 8.42
N PRO A 116 10.50 -2.88 9.73
CA PRO A 116 10.54 -4.21 10.34
C PRO A 116 9.20 -4.90 10.31
N GLY A 117 8.12 -4.13 10.49
CA GLY A 117 6.76 -4.65 10.35
C GLY A 117 6.53 -5.22 8.96
N TYR A 118 6.87 -4.45 7.92
CA TYR A 118 6.76 -4.92 6.54
C TYR A 118 7.64 -6.14 6.25
N ILE A 119 8.89 -6.15 6.71
CA ILE A 119 9.79 -7.29 6.53
C ILE A 119 9.25 -8.52 7.26
N CYS A 120 8.77 -8.36 8.50
CA CYS A 120 8.22 -9.43 9.31
C CYS A 120 6.96 -10.03 8.66
N VAL A 121 6.01 -9.20 8.24
CA VAL A 121 4.80 -9.65 7.54
C VAL A 121 5.16 -10.32 6.21
N SER A 122 6.09 -9.76 5.44
CA SER A 122 6.56 -10.36 4.18
C SER A 122 7.23 -11.71 4.40
N ALA A 123 8.05 -11.84 5.46
CA ALA A 123 8.70 -13.09 5.83
C ALA A 123 7.68 -14.14 6.31
N MET A 124 6.68 -13.73 7.11
CA MET A 124 5.57 -14.60 7.49
C MET A 124 4.80 -15.07 6.27
N HIS A 125 4.52 -14.17 5.32
CA HIS A 125 3.82 -14.50 4.10
C HIS A 125 4.58 -15.55 3.27
N MET A 126 5.89 -15.32 3.06
CA MET A 126 6.78 -16.27 2.38
C MET A 126 6.82 -17.61 3.10
N TYR A 127 6.99 -17.60 4.43
CA TYR A 127 7.07 -18.81 5.23
C TYR A 127 5.82 -19.68 5.08
N VAL A 128 4.63 -19.07 5.19
CA VAL A 128 3.36 -19.79 5.06
C VAL A 128 3.20 -20.34 3.63
N ALA A 129 3.49 -19.54 2.60
CA ALA A 129 3.38 -19.98 1.21
C ALA A 129 4.33 -21.13 0.87
N VAL A 130 5.60 -21.04 1.28
CA VAL A 130 6.60 -22.10 1.07
C VAL A 130 6.24 -23.36 1.87
N SER A 131 5.78 -23.21 3.11
CA SER A 131 5.29 -24.34 3.90
C SER A 131 4.09 -25.03 3.25
N GLY A 132 3.19 -24.26 2.64
CA GLY A 132 2.05 -24.79 1.89
C GLY A 132 2.50 -25.58 0.66
N LEU A 133 3.40 -25.02 -0.15
CA LEU A 133 4.00 -25.71 -1.30
C LEU A 133 4.71 -27.00 -0.90
N TRP A 134 5.46 -26.98 0.20
CA TRP A 134 6.13 -28.16 0.73
C TRP A 134 5.13 -29.26 1.14
N GLN A 135 4.04 -28.87 1.79
CA GLN A 135 2.98 -29.81 2.17
C GLN A 135 2.29 -30.42 0.94
N MET A 136 2.06 -29.62 -0.11
CA MET A 136 1.52 -30.10 -1.39
C MET A 136 2.48 -31.05 -2.10
N TYR A 137 3.79 -30.77 -2.07
CA TYR A 137 4.83 -31.59 -2.68
C TYR A 137 4.96 -32.96 -1.99
N THR A 138 4.90 -32.97 -0.66
CA THR A 138 4.97 -34.21 0.14
C THR A 138 3.68 -35.03 0.10
N GLY A 139 2.57 -34.48 -0.39
CA GLY A 139 1.30 -35.19 -0.52
C GLY A 139 0.65 -35.56 0.82
N THR A 140 1.07 -34.95 1.92
CA THR A 140 0.67 -35.35 3.28
C THR A 140 -0.78 -34.99 3.61
N ALA A 141 -1.23 -33.79 3.22
CA ALA A 141 -2.63 -33.35 3.31
C ALA A 141 -2.86 -32.11 2.44
N PHE A 142 -4.14 -31.76 2.21
CA PHE A 142 -4.48 -30.47 1.61
C PHE A 142 -4.13 -29.32 2.57
N PRO A 143 -3.31 -28.34 2.16
CA PRO A 143 -2.71 -27.33 3.04
C PRO A 143 -3.68 -26.19 3.38
N THR A 144 -4.82 -26.53 3.98
CA THR A 144 -5.92 -25.58 4.25
C THR A 144 -5.46 -24.44 5.14
N ASP A 145 -4.78 -24.75 6.26
CA ASP A 145 -4.36 -23.73 7.22
C ASP A 145 -3.37 -22.74 6.60
N GLN A 146 -2.46 -23.23 5.75
CA GLN A 146 -1.49 -22.39 5.03
C GLN A 146 -2.19 -21.56 3.97
N LEU A 147 -3.17 -22.11 3.26
CA LEU A 147 -3.95 -21.38 2.27
C LEU A 147 -4.70 -20.22 2.93
N GLU A 148 -5.45 -20.50 4.00
CA GLU A 148 -6.17 -19.48 4.77
C GLU A 148 -5.22 -18.41 5.31
N ALA A 149 -4.05 -18.83 5.83
CA ALA A 149 -3.05 -17.91 6.36
C ALA A 149 -2.40 -17.03 5.29
N THR A 150 -2.04 -17.58 4.13
CA THR A 150 -1.51 -16.83 2.98
C THR A 150 -2.53 -15.79 2.54
N VAL A 151 -3.79 -16.21 2.33
CA VAL A 151 -4.87 -15.30 1.94
C VAL A 151 -5.11 -14.23 3.01
N ALA A 152 -5.14 -14.58 4.29
CA ALA A 152 -5.30 -13.61 5.36
C ALA A 152 -4.18 -12.55 5.35
N ILE A 153 -2.91 -12.97 5.17
CA ILE A 153 -1.75 -12.07 5.14
C ILE A 153 -1.83 -11.13 3.93
N LEU A 154 -2.21 -11.63 2.74
CA LEU A 154 -2.43 -10.80 1.55
C LEU A 154 -3.38 -9.63 1.83
N HIS A 155 -4.50 -9.93 2.50
CA HIS A 155 -5.53 -8.95 2.82
C HIS A 155 -5.13 -7.95 3.92
N THR A 156 -3.94 -8.09 4.54
CA THR A 156 -3.43 -7.08 5.48
C THR A 156 -3.54 -5.69 4.88
N TYR A 157 -3.22 -5.54 3.58
CA TYR A 157 -3.32 -4.25 2.90
C TYR A 157 -4.74 -3.68 2.89
N ALA A 158 -5.75 -4.49 2.60
CA ALA A 158 -7.15 -4.08 2.63
C ALA A 158 -7.53 -3.51 4.02
N TRP A 159 -7.12 -4.21 5.09
CA TRP A 159 -7.33 -3.77 6.48
C TRP A 159 -6.59 -2.47 6.80
N VAL A 160 -5.36 -2.28 6.29
CA VAL A 160 -4.63 -1.00 6.41
C VAL A 160 -5.48 0.14 5.86
N ARG A 161 -6.09 -0.06 4.68
CA ARG A 161 -6.92 0.95 4.02
C ARG A 161 -8.16 1.24 4.86
N MET A 162 -8.87 0.22 5.33
CA MET A 162 -10.04 0.39 6.18
C MET A 162 -9.73 1.20 7.44
N PHE A 163 -8.68 0.81 8.19
CA PHE A 163 -8.30 1.54 9.39
C PHE A 163 -7.85 2.96 9.09
N TYR A 164 -7.18 3.18 7.96
CA TYR A 164 -6.82 4.52 7.51
C TYR A 164 -8.04 5.39 7.26
N TRP A 165 -9.04 4.86 6.55
CA TRP A 165 -10.32 5.52 6.30
C TRP A 165 -11.06 5.83 7.60
N LEU A 166 -11.18 4.85 8.49
CA LEU A 166 -11.84 4.98 9.78
C LEU A 166 -11.17 6.05 10.65
N LEU A 167 -9.85 5.98 10.82
CA LEU A 167 -9.10 6.96 11.61
C LEU A 167 -9.15 8.35 10.99
N LYS A 168 -9.10 8.45 9.66
CA LYS A 168 -9.25 9.74 8.96
C LYS A 168 -10.64 10.35 9.19
N TYR A 169 -11.68 9.52 9.13
CA TYR A 169 -13.06 9.94 9.41
C TYR A 169 -13.23 10.41 10.86
N LEU A 170 -12.68 9.67 11.83
CA LEU A 170 -12.80 9.99 13.26
C LEU A 170 -12.00 11.23 13.67
N VAL A 171 -10.81 11.45 13.11
CA VAL A 171 -9.91 12.56 13.50
C VAL A 171 -10.23 13.87 12.77
N GLY A 172 -10.97 13.80 11.66
CA GLY A 172 -11.28 14.95 10.81
C GLY A 172 -10.11 15.36 9.90
N ASP A 173 -10.43 15.87 8.70
CA ASP A 173 -9.45 16.18 7.64
C ASP A 173 -8.59 17.44 7.93
N GLU A 174 -8.77 18.07 9.10
CA GLU A 174 -8.25 19.42 9.38
C GLU A 174 -6.74 19.46 9.68
N ARG A 175 -6.08 18.32 9.95
CA ARG A 175 -4.66 18.31 10.30
C ARG A 175 -3.84 17.38 9.41
N LYS A 176 -3.33 17.91 8.28
CA LYS A 176 -2.35 17.25 7.39
C LYS A 176 -1.11 16.68 8.11
N LEU A 177 -0.77 17.20 9.29
CA LEU A 177 0.35 16.73 10.11
C LEU A 177 0.12 15.31 10.69
N LEU A 178 -1.14 14.88 10.85
CA LEU A 178 -1.50 13.58 11.40
C LEU A 178 -1.54 12.46 10.35
N THR A 179 -1.49 12.76 9.05
CA THR A 179 -1.67 11.76 7.99
C THR A 179 -0.63 10.63 8.06
N THR A 180 0.63 10.96 8.36
CA THR A 180 1.71 9.99 8.54
C THR A 180 1.47 9.10 9.76
N VAL A 181 1.02 9.70 10.86
CA VAL A 181 0.76 9.02 12.13
C VAL A 181 -0.45 8.09 11.99
N ILE A 182 -1.53 8.57 11.36
CA ILE A 182 -2.73 7.79 11.04
C ILE A 182 -2.38 6.56 10.21
N TYR A 183 -1.55 6.72 9.16
CA TYR A 183 -1.13 5.57 8.35
C TYR A 183 -0.31 4.55 9.15
N THR A 184 0.64 5.01 9.97
CA THR A 184 1.39 4.11 10.86
C THR A 184 0.47 3.35 11.82
N PHE A 185 -0.49 4.02 12.47
CA PHE A 185 -1.48 3.37 13.31
C PHE A 185 -2.35 2.37 12.54
N SER A 186 -2.74 2.70 11.32
CA SER A 186 -3.55 1.82 10.46
C SER A 186 -2.82 0.52 10.14
N VAL A 187 -1.53 0.62 9.80
CA VAL A 187 -0.66 -0.54 9.59
C VAL A 187 -0.46 -1.33 10.86
N THR A 188 -0.29 -0.66 11.99
CA THR A 188 -0.17 -1.34 13.28
C THR A 188 -1.42 -2.14 13.62
N MET A 189 -2.60 -1.53 13.48
CA MET A 189 -3.90 -2.17 13.73
C MET A 189 -4.13 -3.35 12.78
N ALA A 190 -3.88 -3.18 11.48
CA ALA A 190 -4.01 -4.24 10.48
C ALA A 190 -3.05 -5.40 10.73
N GLY A 191 -1.80 -5.09 11.09
CA GLY A 191 -0.79 -6.09 11.44
C GLY A 191 -1.20 -6.88 12.68
N LEU A 192 -1.61 -6.20 13.75
CA LEU A 192 -2.10 -6.87 14.97
C LEU A 192 -3.31 -7.75 14.69
N LEU A 193 -4.29 -7.26 13.93
CA LEU A 193 -5.48 -8.03 13.56
C LEU A 193 -5.10 -9.29 12.78
N THR A 194 -4.31 -9.14 11.72
CA THR A 194 -3.99 -10.24 10.81
C THR A 194 -3.03 -11.25 11.44
N VAL A 195 -2.00 -10.79 12.17
CA VAL A 195 -1.06 -11.68 12.84
C VAL A 195 -1.74 -12.46 13.97
N SER A 196 -2.65 -11.83 14.73
CA SER A 196 -3.49 -12.54 15.70
C SER A 196 -4.31 -13.64 15.04
N HIS A 197 -4.86 -13.34 13.87
CA HIS A 197 -5.70 -14.27 13.14
C HIS A 197 -4.93 -15.51 12.69
N VAL A 198 -3.71 -15.31 12.17
CA VAL A 198 -2.90 -16.39 11.59
C VAL A 198 -2.13 -17.18 12.64
N PHE A 199 -1.50 -16.50 13.60
CA PHE A 199 -0.57 -17.10 14.55
C PHE A 199 -1.10 -17.10 15.99
N GLY A 200 -2.33 -16.66 16.19
CA GLY A 200 -2.92 -16.44 17.51
C GLY A 200 -2.26 -15.26 18.27
N PRO A 201 -2.65 -15.04 19.54
CA PRO A 201 -2.16 -13.92 20.34
C PRO A 201 -0.64 -13.89 20.53
N LYS A 202 0.02 -15.06 20.48
CA LYS A 202 1.49 -15.17 20.57
C LYS A 202 2.20 -14.51 19.38
N GLY A 203 1.58 -14.54 18.19
CA GLY A 203 2.10 -13.86 17.01
C GLY A 203 2.23 -12.34 17.22
N ASN A 204 1.28 -11.73 17.93
CA ASN A 204 1.35 -10.30 18.26
C ASN A 204 2.55 -9.98 19.16
N GLY A 205 2.87 -10.87 20.10
CA GLY A 205 4.06 -10.72 20.94
C GLY A 205 5.32 -10.62 20.09
N LEU A 206 5.44 -11.45 19.05
CA LEU A 206 6.56 -11.39 18.10
C LEU A 206 6.56 -10.08 17.30
N LEU A 207 5.42 -9.66 16.76
CA LEU A 207 5.28 -8.42 16.00
C LEU A 207 5.66 -7.20 16.84
N VAL A 208 5.10 -7.08 18.05
CA VAL A 208 5.35 -5.99 18.99
C VAL A 208 6.81 -6.00 19.45
N SER A 209 7.36 -7.16 19.80
CA SER A 209 8.77 -7.27 20.20
C SER A 209 9.72 -6.87 19.07
N GLY A 210 9.40 -7.22 17.81
CA GLY A 210 10.14 -6.79 16.64
C GLY A 210 10.12 -5.28 16.46
N TRP A 211 8.96 -4.63 16.64
CA TRP A 211 8.87 -3.16 16.63
C TRP A 211 9.60 -2.50 17.78
N VAL A 212 9.51 -3.04 19.01
CA VAL A 212 10.20 -2.50 20.19
C VAL A 212 11.71 -2.62 20.01
N LEU A 213 12.21 -3.79 19.62
CA LEU A 213 13.63 -4.04 19.37
C LEU A 213 14.15 -3.12 18.27
N TRP A 214 13.42 -2.99 17.17
CA TRP A 214 13.83 -2.11 16.10
C TRP A 214 13.72 -0.62 16.46
N GLY A 215 12.72 -0.23 17.24
CA GLY A 215 12.62 1.12 17.81
C GLY A 215 13.83 1.43 18.69
N ALA A 216 14.27 0.48 19.52
CA ALA A 216 15.45 0.61 20.36
C ALA A 216 16.76 0.68 19.54
N ILE A 217 16.90 -0.15 18.50
CA ILE A 217 18.04 -0.10 17.57
C ILE A 217 18.02 1.22 16.79
N GLY A 218 16.86 1.60 16.25
CA GLY A 218 16.68 2.80 15.45
C GLY A 218 16.92 4.08 16.24
N THR A 219 16.50 4.15 17.50
CA THR A 219 16.78 5.30 18.38
C THR A 219 18.27 5.40 18.76
N LYS A 220 18.95 4.27 18.98
CA LYS A 220 20.42 4.25 19.13
C LYS A 220 21.13 4.72 17.86
N TRP A 221 20.74 4.20 16.70
CA TRP A 221 21.32 4.58 15.41
C TRP A 221 21.04 6.04 15.05
N LEU A 222 19.83 6.55 15.30
CA LEU A 222 19.50 7.97 15.16
C LEU A 222 20.34 8.84 16.10
N GLY A 223 20.62 8.38 17.33
CA GLY A 223 21.51 9.04 18.26
C GLY A 223 22.96 9.10 17.77
N VAL A 224 23.48 8.02 17.18
CA VAL A 224 24.82 7.97 16.57
C VAL A 224 24.89 8.90 15.35
N TYR A 225 23.92 8.80 14.44
CA TYR A 225 23.86 9.60 13.23
C TYR A 225 23.71 11.10 13.53
N ARG A 226 22.90 11.44 14.53
CA ARG A 226 22.76 12.82 15.02
C ARG A 226 24.09 13.37 15.55
N LYS A 227 24.82 12.58 16.36
CA LYS A 227 26.14 12.97 16.89
C LYS A 227 27.18 13.16 15.78
N GLU A 228 27.19 12.30 14.75
CA GLU A 228 28.07 12.45 13.60
C GLU A 228 27.74 13.73 12.79
N MET A 229 26.46 14.00 12.56
CA MET A 229 26.01 15.21 11.85
C MET A 229 26.29 16.50 12.64
N GLU A 230 26.12 16.49 13.96
CA GLU A 230 26.49 17.59 14.86
C GLU A 230 28.02 17.78 14.89
N GLY A 231 28.80 16.70 14.83
CA GLY A 231 30.27 16.74 14.71
C GLY A 231 30.75 17.34 13.38
N MET A 232 30.11 16.97 12.27
CA MET A 232 30.41 17.50 10.94
C MET A 232 30.02 18.98 10.81
N THR A 233 28.82 19.37 11.26
CA THR A 233 28.39 20.78 11.24
C THR A 233 29.24 21.66 12.17
N GLY A 234 29.70 21.13 13.31
CA GLY A 234 30.66 21.81 14.20
C GLY A 234 32.08 21.93 13.63
N SER A 235 32.48 21.03 12.72
CA SER A 235 33.72 21.10 11.95
C SER A 235 33.62 22.12 10.81
N THR A 236 32.58 22.04 9.99
CA THR A 236 32.32 22.97 8.88
C THR A 236 32.11 24.40 9.37
N GLY A 237 31.40 24.60 10.49
CA GLY A 237 31.22 25.90 11.12
C GLY A 237 32.50 26.48 11.75
N ARG A 238 33.47 25.64 12.11
CA ARG A 238 34.82 26.08 12.55
C ARG A 238 35.70 26.45 11.37
N ILE A 239 35.63 25.72 10.26
CA ILE A 239 36.36 26.01 9.02
C ILE A 239 35.88 27.32 8.40
N ILE A 240 34.56 27.53 8.32
CA ILE A 240 33.99 28.79 7.82
C ILE A 240 34.42 29.95 8.71
N ARG A 241 34.30 29.86 10.05
CA ARG A 241 34.78 30.92 10.96
C ARG A 241 36.28 31.17 10.90
N ALA A 242 37.09 30.13 10.67
CA ALA A 242 38.54 30.26 10.48
C ALA A 242 38.88 30.96 9.14
N GLN A 243 38.13 30.69 8.06
CA GLN A 243 38.27 31.37 6.78
C GLN A 243 37.78 32.82 6.83
N THR A 244 36.68 33.12 7.52
CA THR A 244 36.19 34.51 7.70
C THR A 244 37.17 35.34 8.53
N ARG A 245 37.82 34.75 9.55
CA ARG A 245 38.87 35.42 10.35
C ARG A 245 40.18 35.64 9.57
N ARG A 246 40.54 34.75 8.63
CA ARG A 246 41.72 34.95 7.75
C ARG A 246 41.44 35.92 6.61
N GLY A 247 40.21 35.94 6.06
CA GLY A 247 39.79 36.86 5.00
C GLY A 247 39.65 38.32 5.46
N SER A 248 39.35 38.55 6.75
CA SER A 248 39.20 39.91 7.30
C SER A 248 40.52 40.64 7.60
N ARG A 249 41.70 40.04 7.33
CA ARG A 249 43.02 40.68 7.50
C ARG A 249 43.74 41.07 6.20
N ARG A 250 43.12 40.86 5.03
CA ARG A 250 43.59 41.39 3.75
C ARG A 250 42.42 41.92 2.93
N VAL A 251 41.86 43.05 3.35
CA VAL A 251 41.26 43.99 2.40
C VAL A 251 42.23 45.17 2.34
N SER A 252 43.33 44.95 1.61
CA SER A 252 44.10 46.07 1.06
C SER A 252 43.21 46.71 0.01
N THR A 253 42.87 47.96 0.27
CA THR A 253 42.11 48.88 -0.57
C THR A 253 42.64 48.85 -2.00
N LEU A 254 41.99 48.09 -2.89
CA LEU A 254 42.22 48.22 -4.32
C LEU A 254 41.32 49.35 -4.80
N HIS A 255 41.89 50.55 -4.90
CA HIS A 255 41.27 51.71 -5.52
C HIS A 255 41.03 51.38 -7.01
N ILE A 256 39.80 51.01 -7.35
CA ILE A 256 39.34 50.99 -8.74
C ILE A 256 38.60 52.31 -8.98
N SER A 257 39.29 53.22 -9.65
CA SER A 257 38.75 54.48 -10.13
C SER A 257 37.73 54.22 -11.23
N PHE A 258 36.46 54.60 -11.00
CA PHE A 258 35.44 54.64 -12.05
C PHE A 258 35.27 56.09 -12.55
N PRO A 259 35.19 56.33 -13.87
CA PRO A 259 34.94 57.65 -14.40
C PRO A 259 33.44 58.00 -14.39
N GLY A 260 33.12 59.19 -13.88
CA GLY A 260 32.15 60.13 -14.45
C GLY A 260 30.63 59.82 -14.38
N PRO A 261 29.79 60.80 -14.00
CA PRO A 261 28.35 60.60 -13.85
C PRO A 261 27.60 60.80 -15.19
N ILE A 262 26.72 59.86 -15.54
CA ILE A 262 25.67 60.11 -16.52
C ILE A 262 24.38 60.47 -15.79
N ARG A 263 23.76 61.52 -16.32
CA ARG A 263 22.70 62.36 -15.80
C ARG A 263 21.34 61.88 -16.33
N ARG A 264 20.32 61.88 -15.45
CA ARG A 264 18.85 61.86 -15.70
C ARG A 264 18.33 60.56 -16.35
N GLU A 265 17.16 60.04 -16.01
CA GLU A 265 15.87 60.72 -16.13
C GLU A 265 14.77 60.08 -15.28
N ARG A 266 13.82 60.93 -14.89
CA ARG A 266 12.67 60.68 -14.02
C ARG A 266 11.51 60.25 -14.93
N LEU A 267 10.93 59.08 -14.74
CA LEU A 267 9.62 58.74 -15.32
C LEU A 267 8.63 58.30 -14.26
N ARG A 268 7.50 58.98 -14.31
CA ARG A 268 6.38 59.04 -13.37
C ARG A 268 5.16 58.43 -14.08
N SER A 269 4.24 57.87 -13.31
CA SER A 269 2.87 57.40 -13.68
C SER A 269 2.82 56.09 -14.49
N LYS A 270 1.87 55.17 -14.32
CA LYS A 270 0.43 55.30 -14.04
C LYS A 270 -0.09 54.16 -13.17
N THR A 271 -0.88 54.52 -12.17
CA THR A 271 -1.93 53.69 -11.56
C THR A 271 -3.15 53.65 -12.49
N SER A 272 -3.68 52.46 -12.76
CA SER A 272 -5.02 52.27 -13.33
C SER A 272 -5.82 51.27 -12.49
N SER A 273 -6.84 51.77 -11.81
CA SER A 273 -7.93 50.99 -11.24
C SER A 273 -8.81 50.46 -12.36
N VAL A 274 -9.10 49.16 -12.38
CA VAL A 274 -10.19 48.60 -13.17
C VAL A 274 -11.18 47.96 -12.21
N ARG A 275 -12.31 48.65 -12.02
CA ARG A 275 -13.60 48.08 -11.60
C ARG A 275 -14.21 47.41 -12.83
N HIS A 276 -14.67 46.17 -12.71
CA HIS A 276 -15.84 45.70 -13.45
C HIS A 276 -16.67 44.73 -12.59
N SER A 277 -17.98 44.88 -12.79
CA SER A 277 -19.15 44.44 -12.05
C SER A 277 -19.36 42.91 -12.00
N PRO A 278 -20.24 42.43 -11.11
CA PRO A 278 -20.61 41.01 -11.02
C PRO A 278 -21.47 40.59 -12.22
N ILE A 279 -21.19 39.42 -12.76
CA ILE A 279 -22.03 38.75 -13.76
C ILE A 279 -22.97 37.79 -13.02
N ASP A 280 -24.25 38.13 -13.03
CA ASP A 280 -25.34 37.22 -12.74
C ASP A 280 -25.44 36.19 -13.88
N THR A 281 -25.09 34.94 -13.60
CA THR A 281 -25.34 33.84 -14.55
C THR A 281 -26.52 33.02 -14.05
N VAL A 282 -27.65 33.22 -14.72
CA VAL A 282 -28.87 32.42 -14.63
C VAL A 282 -28.56 30.95 -14.97
N ALA A 283 -28.98 30.04 -14.10
CA ALA A 283 -28.89 28.60 -14.33
C ALA A 283 -29.90 28.16 -15.41
N PRO A 284 -29.52 27.30 -16.36
CA PRO A 284 -30.50 26.68 -17.26
C PRO A 284 -31.25 25.55 -16.54
N GLU A 285 -32.58 25.63 -16.54
CA GLU A 285 -33.50 24.58 -16.15
C GLU A 285 -33.22 23.29 -16.93
N LEU A 286 -33.01 22.19 -16.20
CA LEU A 286 -33.02 20.84 -16.76
C LEU A 286 -34.46 20.32 -16.79
N PRO A 287 -34.95 19.77 -17.93
CA PRO A 287 -36.27 19.17 -17.97
C PRO A 287 -36.28 17.83 -17.23
N LEU A 288 -37.31 17.65 -16.39
CA LEU A 288 -37.69 16.38 -15.76
C LEU A 288 -38.04 15.33 -16.82
N PRO A 289 -37.46 14.12 -16.80
CA PRO A 289 -38.03 12.99 -17.51
C PRO A 289 -39.21 12.42 -16.72
N SER A 290 -40.39 12.43 -17.35
CA SER A 290 -41.60 11.72 -16.92
C SER A 290 -41.45 10.19 -17.08
N PRO A 291 -42.25 9.38 -16.36
CA PRO A 291 -42.03 7.93 -16.24
C PRO A 291 -42.57 7.18 -17.46
N ALA A 292 -41.73 6.38 -18.09
CA ALA A 292 -42.15 5.46 -19.15
C ALA A 292 -42.46 4.07 -18.56
N SER A 293 -43.75 3.81 -18.43
CA SER A 293 -44.48 2.56 -18.69
C SER A 293 -43.70 1.25 -18.85
N SER A 294 -44.06 0.28 -18.01
CA SER A 294 -43.97 -1.16 -18.26
C SER A 294 -44.66 -1.57 -19.57
N PRO A 295 -44.17 -2.61 -20.24
CA PRO A 295 -45.09 -3.70 -20.60
C PRO A 295 -44.51 -5.10 -20.38
N THR A 296 -45.31 -5.91 -19.68
CA THR A 296 -45.71 -7.30 -20.02
C THR A 296 -44.80 -8.15 -20.92
N GLY A 297 -44.30 -9.24 -20.33
CA GLY A 297 -44.54 -10.64 -20.75
C GLY A 297 -44.04 -11.11 -22.12
N ILE A 298 -43.32 -12.23 -22.13
CA ILE A 298 -43.61 -13.43 -22.95
C ILE A 298 -42.74 -14.59 -22.46
N ASP A 299 -43.40 -15.73 -22.28
CA ASP A 299 -42.88 -17.05 -22.02
C ASP A 299 -41.90 -17.56 -23.09
N SER A 300 -40.97 -18.43 -22.67
CA SER A 300 -40.88 -19.83 -23.19
C SER A 300 -39.45 -20.36 -23.32
N ALA A 301 -39.38 -21.68 -23.09
CA ALA A 301 -38.41 -22.65 -23.58
C ALA A 301 -37.08 -22.79 -22.81
N VAL A 302 -37.19 -23.56 -21.74
CA VAL A 302 -36.15 -24.47 -21.24
C VAL A 302 -35.81 -25.47 -22.34
N ASP A 303 -34.57 -25.46 -22.84
CA ASP A 303 -34.03 -26.52 -23.71
C ASP A 303 -33.12 -27.43 -22.88
N VAL A 304 -33.68 -28.56 -22.46
CA VAL A 304 -32.97 -29.65 -21.76
C VAL A 304 -32.24 -30.47 -22.82
N ARG A 305 -30.92 -30.32 -22.92
CA ARG A 305 -30.11 -31.28 -23.69
C ARG A 305 -29.93 -32.58 -22.90
N PRO A 306 -30.23 -33.75 -23.49
CA PRO A 306 -30.00 -35.03 -22.85
C PRO A 306 -28.50 -35.37 -22.81
N THR A 307 -28.07 -35.81 -21.63
CA THR A 307 -26.79 -36.46 -21.36
C THR A 307 -26.66 -37.76 -22.17
N LYS A 308 -25.55 -37.91 -22.90
CA LYS A 308 -25.15 -39.19 -23.51
C LYS A 308 -24.82 -40.23 -22.42
N PRO A 309 -25.15 -41.51 -22.64
CA PRO A 309 -24.79 -42.58 -21.73
C PRO A 309 -23.29 -42.91 -21.78
N PHE A 310 -22.81 -43.39 -20.63
CA PHE A 310 -21.48 -43.93 -20.38
C PHE A 310 -21.10 -45.03 -21.36
N ASP A 311 -19.92 -44.94 -21.96
CA ASP A 311 -19.26 -46.08 -22.59
C ASP A 311 -18.50 -46.89 -21.52
N GLU A 312 -18.70 -48.20 -21.61
CA GLU A 312 -18.13 -49.26 -20.81
C GLU A 312 -16.59 -49.29 -20.92
N ILE A 313 -15.91 -49.43 -19.77
CA ILE A 313 -14.50 -49.80 -19.72
C ILE A 313 -14.43 -51.32 -19.54
N PRO A 314 -13.83 -52.10 -20.47
CA PRO A 314 -13.61 -53.53 -20.27
C PRO A 314 -12.43 -53.79 -19.33
N PRO A 315 -12.42 -54.94 -18.63
CA PRO A 315 -11.41 -55.26 -17.64
C PRO A 315 -10.09 -55.74 -18.27
N SER A 316 -8.97 -55.23 -17.75
CA SER A 316 -7.65 -55.86 -17.79
C SER A 316 -6.88 -55.51 -16.52
#